data_AF-A0A936LXQ8-F1
#
_entry.id   AF-A0A936LXQ8-F1
#
_cell.length_a   1.000
_cell.length_b   1.000
_cell.length_c   1.000
_cell.angle_alpha   90.00
_cell.angle_beta   90.00
_cell.angle_gamma   90.00
#
_symmetry.space_group_name_H-M   'P 1'
#
loop_
_entity.id
_entity.type
_entity.pdbx_description
1 polymer ?
#
loop_
_entity_poly.entity_id
_entity_poly.type
_entity_poly.pdbx_seq_one_letter_code
_entity_poly.pdbx_strand_id
1 'polypeptide(L)'
;MYWIFYPGQITDQTDTFAKTLRYAIIDMSQNGGLGKVILKHQILMDTTSERVEGIRHYNGKDWWIIGQNAITEQFTVWLLDKNGFSLNGKMNSGIINNIDYKFALRGYLKFSHSGSVIAEATLGFDGVNRIFLSAIELHRFDPMTGTIYGGVPLSFNLFNEWVYGSEFSSDDTKLYITGSKIWQIDLGMLDTAVINQV
;
A
#
# COMPACT_ATOMS: atom_id res chain seq x y z
N MET A 1 -10.55 6.21 20.20
CA MET A 1 -10.72 4.94 19.46
C MET A 1 -9.58 4.82 18.48
N TYR A 2 -8.99 3.64 18.34
CA TYR A 2 -7.93 3.34 17.38
C TYR A 2 -8.37 2.20 16.49
N TRP A 3 -7.95 2.23 15.24
CA TRP A 3 -8.24 1.20 14.24
C TRP A 3 -6.92 0.57 13.81
N ILE A 4 -6.88 -0.76 13.78
CA ILE A 4 -5.74 -1.51 13.24
C ILE A 4 -6.24 -2.26 12.02
N PHE A 5 -5.54 -2.09 10.89
CA PHE A 5 -5.79 -2.80 9.64
C PHE A 5 -4.66 -3.80 9.42
N TYR A 6 -5.01 -5.02 9.03
CA TYR A 6 -4.04 -6.10 8.89
C TYR A 6 -4.55 -7.19 7.93
N PRO A 7 -3.67 -7.78 7.10
CA PRO A 7 -4.00 -8.99 6.34
C PRO A 7 -4.35 -10.16 7.27
N GLY A 8 -5.23 -11.05 6.81
CA GLY A 8 -5.55 -12.29 7.52
C GLY A 8 -4.32 -13.18 7.75
N GLN A 9 -4.29 -13.87 8.89
CA GLN A 9 -3.18 -14.73 9.30
C GLN A 9 -3.01 -15.95 8.38
N ILE A 10 -1.76 -16.34 8.13
CA ILE A 10 -1.39 -17.62 7.51
C ILE A 10 -1.56 -18.72 8.57
N THR A 11 -2.51 -19.62 8.37
CA THR A 11 -2.77 -20.73 9.31
C THR A 11 -2.07 -22.04 8.93
N ASP A 12 -1.53 -22.14 7.71
CA ASP A 12 -0.75 -23.30 7.25
C ASP A 12 0.30 -22.86 6.20
N GLN A 13 1.44 -23.54 6.14
CA GLN A 13 2.55 -23.25 5.21
C GLN A 13 2.20 -23.53 3.73
N THR A 14 1.00 -24.07 3.47
CA THR A 14 0.46 -24.31 2.12
C THR A 14 -0.41 -23.15 1.61
N ASP A 15 -0.72 -22.16 2.45
CA ASP A 15 -1.69 -21.11 2.15
C ASP A 15 -1.08 -19.96 1.34
N THR A 16 -0.87 -20.23 0.05
CA THR A 16 -0.19 -19.36 -0.93
C THR A 16 -1.09 -18.30 -1.56
N PHE A 17 -2.32 -18.10 -1.05
CA PHE A 17 -3.32 -17.25 -1.70
C PHE A 17 -3.56 -15.90 -1.01
N ALA A 18 -4.10 -14.97 -1.79
CA ALA A 18 -4.67 -13.69 -1.36
C ALA A 18 -5.48 -13.82 -0.07
N LYS A 19 -5.28 -12.89 0.86
CA LYS A 19 -5.94 -12.93 2.18
C LYS A 19 -7.12 -11.97 2.23
N THR A 20 -7.90 -12.10 3.30
CA THR A 20 -8.84 -11.05 3.69
C THR A 20 -8.06 -9.88 4.29
N LEU A 21 -8.35 -8.64 3.90
CA LEU A 21 -7.97 -7.47 4.71
C LEU A 21 -8.93 -7.37 5.88
N ARG A 22 -8.41 -7.24 7.09
CA ARG A 22 -9.21 -7.21 8.31
C ARG A 22 -8.92 -5.95 9.13
N TYR A 23 -9.83 -5.64 10.04
CA TYR A 23 -9.59 -4.61 11.04
C TYR A 23 -10.03 -5.01 12.45
N ALA A 24 -9.47 -4.28 13.41
CA ALA A 24 -9.82 -4.31 14.82
C ALA A 24 -9.97 -2.88 15.36
N ILE A 25 -10.82 -2.71 16.38
CA ILE A 25 -11.03 -1.43 17.08
C ILE A 25 -10.53 -1.56 18.51
N ILE A 26 -9.71 -0.61 18.92
CA ILE A 26 -9.13 -0.51 20.26
C ILE A 26 -9.65 0.74 20.96
N ASP A 27 -10.24 0.55 22.13
CA ASP A 27 -10.56 1.63 23.05
C ASP A 27 -9.39 1.88 24.00
N MET A 28 -8.63 2.95 23.74
CA MET A 28 -7.49 3.36 24.56
C MET A 28 -7.89 3.99 25.91
N SER A 29 -9.18 4.27 26.15
CA SER A 29 -9.63 4.75 27.47
C SER A 29 -9.71 3.62 28.51
N GLN A 30 -9.67 2.37 28.05
CA GLN A 30 -9.80 1.18 28.91
C GLN A 30 -8.45 0.73 29.48
N ASN A 31 -8.50 -0.18 30.46
CA ASN A 31 -7.32 -0.81 31.06
C ASN A 31 -6.25 0.19 31.54
N GLY A 32 -6.69 1.31 32.14
CA GLY A 32 -5.77 2.34 32.66
C GLY A 32 -4.91 3.01 31.58
N GLY A 33 -5.40 3.10 30.34
CA GLY A 33 -4.67 3.70 29.21
C GLY A 33 -3.90 2.71 28.35
N LEU A 34 -3.83 1.42 28.73
CA LEU A 34 -3.21 0.36 27.90
C LEU A 34 -4.10 -0.08 26.73
N GLY A 35 -5.38 0.27 26.78
CA GLY A 35 -6.36 -0.02 25.74
C GLY A 35 -6.96 -1.42 25.81
N LYS A 36 -8.15 -1.57 25.21
CA LYS A 36 -8.89 -2.83 25.09
C LYS A 36 -9.37 -3.02 23.66
N VAL A 37 -9.10 -4.19 23.09
CA VAL A 37 -9.70 -4.61 21.82
C VAL A 37 -11.19 -4.84 22.05
N ILE A 38 -12.03 -4.02 21.43
CA ILE A 38 -13.50 -4.10 21.56
C ILE A 38 -14.16 -4.75 20.35
N LEU A 39 -13.45 -4.81 19.22
CA LEU A 39 -13.88 -5.46 17.99
C LEU A 39 -12.63 -5.99 17.27
N LYS A 40 -12.68 -7.19 16.70
CA LYS A 40 -11.55 -7.78 15.96
C LYS A 40 -11.99 -8.67 14.81
N HIS A 41 -11.08 -8.92 13.88
CA HIS A 41 -11.23 -9.82 12.73
C HIS A 41 -12.38 -9.47 11.79
N GLN A 42 -12.83 -8.21 11.78
CA GLN A 42 -13.85 -7.75 10.84
C GLN A 42 -13.25 -7.72 9.44
N ILE A 43 -13.94 -8.31 8.47
CA ILE A 43 -13.47 -8.39 7.09
C ILE A 43 -13.77 -7.07 6.38
N LEU A 44 -12.78 -6.57 5.66
CA LEU A 44 -12.82 -5.31 4.91
C LEU A 44 -12.79 -5.53 3.40
N MET A 45 -11.98 -6.49 2.97
CA MET A 45 -11.80 -6.89 1.59
C MET A 45 -11.47 -8.38 1.57
N ASP A 46 -12.04 -9.13 0.63
CA ASP A 46 -11.85 -10.60 0.59
C ASP A 46 -10.48 -11.02 0.06
N THR A 47 -9.88 -10.17 -0.77
CA THR A 47 -8.65 -10.45 -1.52
C THR A 47 -7.71 -9.25 -1.42
N THR A 48 -6.69 -9.35 -0.58
CA THR A 48 -5.68 -8.32 -0.31
C THR A 48 -4.27 -8.87 -0.42
N SER A 49 -3.35 -8.03 -0.86
CA SER A 49 -1.92 -8.19 -0.56
C SER A 49 -1.60 -7.62 0.82
N GLU A 50 -0.33 -7.67 1.23
CA GLU A 50 0.17 -7.07 2.48
C GLU A 50 0.12 -5.53 2.48
N ARG A 51 -0.09 -4.93 1.30
CA ARG A 51 -0.09 -3.48 1.05
C ARG A 51 -1.39 -2.84 1.54
N VAL A 52 -1.32 -2.26 2.74
CA VAL A 52 -2.38 -1.45 3.35
C VAL A 52 -1.77 -0.24 4.05
N GLU A 53 -2.39 0.92 3.90
CA GLU A 53 -1.96 2.13 4.59
C GLU A 53 -3.14 3.09 4.84
N GLY A 54 -3.03 3.88 5.90
CA GLY A 54 -3.97 4.96 6.19
C GLY A 54 -3.29 6.32 6.12
N ILE A 55 -3.95 7.30 5.52
CA ILE A 55 -3.52 8.70 5.50
C ILE A 55 -4.67 9.62 5.94
N ARG A 56 -4.33 10.76 6.53
CA ARG A 56 -5.33 11.74 6.95
C ARG A 56 -6.05 12.34 5.73
N HIS A 57 -7.36 12.47 5.84
CA HIS A 57 -8.15 13.23 4.88
C HIS A 57 -7.74 14.70 4.92
N TYR A 58 -7.89 15.40 3.80
CA TYR A 58 -7.66 16.85 3.69
C TYR A 58 -8.39 17.71 4.75
N ASN A 59 -9.49 17.23 5.34
CA ASN A 59 -10.23 17.97 6.36
C ASN A 59 -9.57 17.94 7.74
N GLY A 60 -8.43 17.24 7.88
CA GLY A 60 -7.64 17.16 9.10
C GLY A 60 -8.32 16.39 10.24
N LYS A 61 -9.38 15.62 9.98
CA LYS A 61 -10.13 14.86 10.99
C LYS A 61 -10.30 13.40 10.59
N ASP A 62 -10.75 13.17 9.37
CA ASP A 62 -11.07 11.84 8.85
C ASP A 62 -9.83 11.19 8.25
N TRP A 63 -9.96 9.92 7.86
CA TRP A 63 -8.87 9.12 7.32
C TRP A 63 -9.29 8.42 6.04
N TRP A 64 -8.38 8.40 5.08
CA TRP A 64 -8.41 7.46 3.97
C TRP A 64 -7.68 6.20 4.37
N ILE A 65 -8.29 5.05 4.09
CA ILE A 65 -7.65 3.74 4.22
C ILE A 65 -7.57 3.13 2.83
N ILE A 66 -6.39 2.66 2.44
CA ILE A 66 -6.10 2.13 1.11
C ILE A 66 -5.62 0.69 1.28
N GLY A 67 -6.18 -0.22 0.49
CA GLY A 67 -5.72 -1.61 0.42
C GLY A 67 -5.57 -2.04 -1.03
N GLN A 68 -4.47 -2.72 -1.34
CA GLN A 68 -4.19 -3.21 -2.68
C GLN A 68 -4.73 -4.64 -2.85
N ASN A 69 -5.39 -4.89 -3.99
CA ASN A 69 -5.93 -6.20 -4.32
C ASN A 69 -4.82 -7.17 -4.72
N ALA A 70 -4.75 -8.34 -4.09
CA ALA A 70 -3.70 -9.31 -4.33
C ALA A 70 -3.63 -9.91 -5.76
N ILE A 71 -4.69 -9.76 -6.55
CA ILE A 71 -4.84 -10.41 -7.86
C ILE A 71 -4.85 -9.39 -9.00
N THR A 72 -5.18 -8.14 -8.71
CA THR A 72 -5.29 -7.06 -9.71
C THR A 72 -4.43 -5.87 -9.32
N GLU A 73 -4.34 -4.87 -10.17
CA GLU A 73 -3.69 -3.57 -9.88
C GLU A 73 -4.61 -2.60 -9.16
N GLN A 74 -5.73 -3.10 -8.64
CA GLN A 74 -6.78 -2.27 -8.06
C GLN A 74 -6.44 -1.92 -6.61
N PHE A 75 -6.50 -0.64 -6.30
CA PHE A 75 -6.60 -0.13 -4.95
C PHE A 75 -8.07 0.00 -4.57
N THR A 76 -8.44 -0.50 -3.39
CA THR A 76 -9.72 -0.16 -2.78
C THR A 76 -9.49 0.92 -1.75
N VAL A 77 -10.31 1.97 -1.82
CA VAL A 77 -10.20 3.17 -0.97
C VAL A 77 -11.46 3.29 -0.14
N TRP A 78 -11.27 3.59 1.14
CA TRP A 78 -12.35 3.76 2.09
C TRP A 78 -12.16 5.02 2.92
N LEU A 79 -13.29 5.64 3.28
CA LEU A 79 -13.34 6.77 4.20
C LEU A 79 -13.66 6.24 5.60
N LEU A 80 -12.83 6.62 6.57
CA LEU A 80 -13.08 6.44 7.99
C LEU A 80 -13.36 7.81 8.62
N ASP A 81 -14.60 8.05 9.00
CA ASP A 81 -15.08 9.28 9.65
C ASP A 81 -15.69 8.97 11.03
N LYS A 82 -16.34 9.98 11.64
CA LYS A 82 -17.03 9.82 12.93
C LYS A 82 -18.19 8.82 12.92
N ASN A 83 -18.77 8.54 11.76
CA ASN A 83 -19.88 7.61 11.57
C ASN A 83 -19.37 6.18 11.32
N GLY A 84 -18.06 6.04 11.10
CA GLY A 84 -17.38 4.77 10.90
C GLY A 84 -16.80 4.67 9.51
N PHE A 85 -16.81 3.45 8.99
CA PHE A 85 -16.06 3.08 7.80
C PHE A 85 -16.99 2.91 6.60
N SER A 86 -16.65 3.50 5.46
CA SER A 86 -17.45 3.46 4.24
C SER A 86 -16.58 3.30 2.98
N LEU A 87 -17.11 2.58 1.97
CA LEU A 87 -16.42 2.42 0.68
C LEU A 87 -16.49 3.71 -0.12
N ASN A 88 -15.33 4.25 -0.48
CA ASN A 88 -15.21 5.40 -1.38
C ASN A 88 -15.20 4.96 -2.83
N GLY A 89 -14.39 3.94 -3.14
CA GLY A 89 -14.29 3.43 -4.50
C GLY A 89 -13.12 2.48 -4.72
N LYS A 90 -12.97 2.09 -5.98
CA LYS A 90 -11.93 1.19 -6.48
C LYS A 90 -11.23 1.87 -7.64
N MET A 91 -9.91 2.01 -7.53
CA MET A 91 -9.09 2.80 -8.45
C MET A 91 -8.04 1.90 -9.07
N ASN A 92 -7.88 1.98 -10.39
CA ASN A 92 -6.79 1.31 -11.09
C ASN A 92 -5.73 2.36 -11.42
N SER A 93 -4.53 2.16 -10.87
CA SER A 93 -3.41 3.09 -11.07
C SER A 93 -2.08 2.36 -11.24
N GLY A 94 -2.07 1.03 -11.34
CA GLY A 94 -0.87 0.29 -11.72
C GLY A 94 -0.65 0.34 -13.24
N ILE A 95 0.60 0.19 -13.67
CA ILE A 95 0.98 -0.09 -15.05
C ILE A 95 1.58 -1.50 -15.16
N ILE A 96 2.11 -2.04 -14.06
CA ILE A 96 2.72 -3.36 -14.05
C ILE A 96 1.66 -4.41 -13.72
N ASN A 97 1.32 -5.13 -14.80
CA ASN A 97 0.61 -6.39 -14.82
C ASN A 97 1.11 -7.31 -13.69
N ASN A 98 0.37 -7.32 -12.58
CA ASN A 98 0.38 -8.33 -11.50
C ASN A 98 0.06 -9.77 -12.03
N ILE A 99 0.14 -9.99 -13.35
CA ILE A 99 -0.39 -11.10 -14.14
C ILE A 99 0.62 -12.24 -14.24
N ASP A 100 1.26 -12.56 -13.13
CA ASP A 100 1.66 -13.95 -12.88
C ASP A 100 1.37 -14.28 -11.41
N TYR A 101 0.06 -14.22 -11.11
CA TYR A 101 -0.81 -14.61 -9.97
C TYR A 101 -0.25 -15.23 -8.68
N LYS A 102 1.00 -15.69 -8.61
CA LYS A 102 1.52 -16.50 -7.51
C LYS A 102 2.50 -15.75 -6.61
N PHE A 103 2.93 -14.54 -6.98
CA PHE A 103 4.21 -14.04 -6.46
C PHE A 103 4.23 -12.60 -5.96
N ALA A 104 3.22 -11.77 -6.22
CA ALA A 104 3.20 -10.34 -5.87
C ALA A 104 2.28 -10.00 -4.68
N LEU A 105 2.12 -10.90 -3.71
CA LEU A 105 1.31 -10.66 -2.50
C LEU A 105 2.03 -9.80 -1.46
N ARG A 106 3.35 -9.64 -1.60
CA ARG A 106 4.23 -9.02 -0.64
C ARG A 106 4.60 -7.61 -1.07
N GLY A 107 4.68 -6.70 -0.10
CA GLY A 107 5.02 -5.34 -0.43
C GLY A 107 4.66 -4.34 0.65
N TYR A 108 4.75 -3.08 0.25
CA TYR A 108 4.52 -1.94 1.13
C TYR A 108 3.89 -0.79 0.36
N LEU A 109 2.99 -0.07 1.04
CA LEU A 109 2.55 1.25 0.59
C LEU A 109 3.15 2.27 1.53
N LYS A 110 3.53 3.40 0.93
CA LYS A 110 3.91 4.57 1.68
C LYS A 110 3.35 5.82 1.05
N PHE A 111 2.65 6.65 1.81
CA PHE A 111 2.34 8.01 1.38
C PHE A 111 3.52 8.95 1.58
N SER A 112 3.65 9.92 0.67
CA SER A 112 4.44 11.12 0.89
C SER A 112 3.86 11.93 2.05
N HIS A 113 4.66 12.77 2.71
CA HIS A 113 4.22 13.56 3.86
C HIS A 113 3.16 14.60 3.48
N SER A 114 3.21 15.12 2.24
CA SER A 114 2.17 15.95 1.65
C SER A 114 0.87 15.20 1.35
N GLY A 115 0.91 13.86 1.29
CA GLY A 115 -0.21 13.02 0.90
C GLY A 115 -0.60 13.15 -0.57
N SER A 116 0.32 13.57 -1.44
CA SER A 116 0.06 13.74 -2.87
C SER A 116 0.53 12.56 -3.73
N VAL A 117 1.42 11.72 -3.17
CA VAL A 117 2.02 10.58 -3.87
C VAL A 117 2.00 9.36 -2.96
N ILE A 118 1.79 8.18 -3.58
CA ILE A 118 1.93 6.86 -2.97
C ILE A 118 3.11 6.17 -3.64
N ALA A 119 4.08 5.70 -2.86
CA ALA A 119 5.07 4.74 -3.32
C ALA A 119 4.59 3.32 -3.00
N GLU A 120 4.44 2.53 -4.04
CA GLU A 120 4.14 1.11 -3.97
C GLU A 120 5.41 0.31 -4.23
N ALA A 121 5.75 -0.55 -3.28
CA ALA A 121 6.79 -1.54 -3.45
C ALA A 121 6.17 -2.93 -3.52
N THR A 122 6.50 -3.66 -4.57
CA THR A 122 6.01 -5.02 -4.82
C THR A 122 7.19 -5.99 -4.85
N LEU A 123 7.13 -7.02 -4.02
CA LEU A 123 8.09 -8.12 -4.01
C LEU A 123 7.50 -9.34 -4.72
N GLY A 124 7.90 -9.53 -5.97
CA GLY A 124 7.69 -10.77 -6.71
C GLY A 124 8.75 -11.83 -6.40
N PHE A 125 8.39 -13.10 -6.29
CA PHE A 125 9.33 -14.23 -6.19
C PHE A 125 8.86 -15.43 -7.01
N ASP A 126 9.50 -15.76 -8.12
CA ASP A 126 8.98 -16.74 -9.10
C ASP A 126 8.92 -18.20 -8.61
N GLY A 127 9.54 -18.53 -7.47
CA GLY A 127 9.56 -19.85 -6.83
C GLY A 127 10.27 -20.97 -7.60
N VAL A 128 10.21 -20.94 -8.94
CA VAL A 128 10.71 -21.95 -9.87
C VAL A 128 12.20 -21.75 -10.11
N ASN A 129 12.61 -20.53 -10.47
CA ASN A 129 14.03 -20.21 -10.68
C ASN A 129 14.64 -19.49 -9.48
N ARG A 130 13.84 -19.25 -8.42
CA ARG A 130 14.20 -18.48 -7.23
C ARG A 130 14.60 -17.04 -7.58
N ILE A 131 13.98 -16.47 -8.60
CA ILE A 131 14.24 -15.13 -9.09
C ILE A 131 13.28 -14.15 -8.40
N PHE A 132 13.84 -13.05 -7.91
CA PHE A 132 13.04 -11.91 -7.44
C PHE A 132 12.64 -11.03 -8.61
N LEU A 133 11.35 -10.72 -8.68
CA LEU A 133 10.70 -9.90 -9.70
C LEU A 133 10.08 -8.68 -8.99
N SER A 134 10.95 -7.85 -8.45
CA SER A 134 10.57 -6.66 -7.69
C SER A 134 10.15 -5.51 -8.59
N ALA A 135 9.19 -4.70 -8.14
CA ALA A 135 8.74 -3.49 -8.82
C ALA A 135 8.51 -2.36 -7.82
N ILE A 136 8.79 -1.12 -8.24
CA ILE A 136 8.42 0.10 -7.52
C ILE A 136 7.56 0.95 -8.46
N GLU A 137 6.39 1.35 -8.00
CA GLU A 137 5.45 2.23 -8.72
C GLU A 137 5.14 3.46 -7.86
N LEU A 138 5.01 4.61 -8.52
CA LEU A 138 4.51 5.84 -7.90
C LEU A 138 3.10 6.12 -8.41
N HIS A 139 2.20 6.50 -7.52
CA HIS A 139 0.83 6.89 -7.88
C HIS A 139 0.52 8.26 -7.31
N ARG A 140 -0.26 9.06 -8.03
CA ARG A 140 -0.80 10.32 -7.50
C ARG A 140 -2.02 10.04 -6.64
N PHE A 141 -2.20 10.85 -5.59
CA PHE A 141 -3.35 10.80 -4.71
C PHE A 141 -3.97 12.19 -4.52
N ASP A 142 -5.30 12.26 -4.59
CA ASP A 142 -6.06 13.44 -4.19
C ASP A 142 -6.62 13.24 -2.77
N PRO A 143 -6.09 13.93 -1.75
CA PRO A 143 -6.51 13.76 -0.36
C PRO A 143 -7.90 14.35 -0.05
N MET A 144 -8.50 15.11 -0.97
CA MET A 144 -9.87 15.60 -0.83
C MET A 144 -10.91 14.56 -1.26
N THR A 145 -10.59 13.77 -2.30
CA THR A 145 -11.54 12.85 -2.94
C THR A 145 -11.22 11.39 -2.73
N GLY A 146 -10.00 11.07 -2.29
CA GLY A 146 -9.53 9.70 -2.15
C GLY A 146 -9.19 9.04 -3.50
N THR A 147 -9.00 9.83 -4.56
CA THR A 147 -8.72 9.32 -5.91
C THR A 147 -7.24 8.98 -6.06
N ILE A 148 -6.94 7.78 -6.57
CA ILE A 148 -5.59 7.33 -6.91
C ILE A 148 -5.50 7.24 -8.44
N TYR A 149 -4.47 7.83 -9.04
CA TYR A 149 -4.35 7.91 -10.50
C TYR A 149 -2.90 8.11 -10.95
N GLY A 150 -2.65 8.01 -12.27
CA GLY A 150 -1.38 8.40 -12.88
C GLY A 150 -0.17 7.61 -12.40
N GLY A 151 -0.33 6.27 -12.29
CA GLY A 151 0.78 5.37 -11.99
C GLY A 151 1.97 5.54 -12.90
N VAL A 152 3.17 5.48 -12.34
CA VAL A 152 4.43 5.47 -13.08
C VAL A 152 5.37 4.43 -12.47
N PRO A 153 5.80 3.42 -13.23
CA PRO A 153 6.82 2.48 -12.75
C PRO A 153 8.19 3.16 -12.74
N LEU A 154 8.95 2.94 -11.67
CA LEU A 154 10.33 3.38 -11.63
C LEU A 154 11.22 2.33 -12.31
N SER A 155 11.80 2.71 -13.44
CA SER A 155 12.58 1.81 -14.29
C SER A 155 14.00 1.63 -13.73
N PHE A 156 14.17 0.63 -12.87
CA PHE A 156 15.48 0.17 -12.39
C PHE A 156 15.68 -1.31 -12.73
N ASN A 157 16.95 -1.71 -12.90
CA ASN A 157 17.25 -3.13 -12.98
C ASN A 157 17.23 -3.74 -11.57
N LEU A 158 16.07 -4.27 -11.18
CA LEU A 158 15.86 -4.99 -9.93
C LEU A 158 15.97 -6.51 -10.10
N PHE A 159 16.57 -6.99 -11.20
CA PHE A 159 16.70 -8.42 -11.45
C PHE A 159 17.53 -9.08 -10.35
N ASN A 160 16.98 -10.12 -9.72
CA ASN A 160 17.53 -10.79 -8.53
C ASN A 160 17.69 -9.91 -7.28
N GLU A 161 17.12 -8.70 -7.27
CA GLU A 161 17.05 -7.84 -6.09
C GLU A 161 15.64 -7.93 -5.49
N TRP A 162 15.56 -7.95 -4.16
CA TRP A 162 14.27 -7.86 -3.46
C TRP A 162 14.13 -6.47 -2.87
N VAL A 163 12.94 -5.87 -3.04
CA VAL A 163 12.54 -4.61 -2.42
C VAL A 163 11.31 -4.85 -1.56
N TYR A 164 11.13 -4.06 -0.51
CA TYR A 164 9.97 -4.18 0.34
C TYR A 164 9.54 -2.83 0.92
N GLY A 165 10.32 -2.23 1.82
CA GLY A 165 9.91 -1.00 2.50
C GLY A 165 10.21 0.25 1.69
N SER A 166 9.41 1.30 1.88
CA SER A 166 9.59 2.62 1.28
C SER A 166 9.37 3.73 2.32
N GLU A 167 10.11 4.83 2.20
CA GLU A 167 9.96 6.02 3.04
C GLU A 167 10.33 7.29 2.26
N PHE A 168 9.54 8.35 2.39
CA PHE A 168 9.82 9.64 1.77
C PHE A 168 10.71 10.48 2.68
N SER A 169 11.59 11.30 2.09
CA SER A 169 12.25 12.36 2.87
C SER A 169 11.21 13.33 3.43
N SER A 170 11.54 14.00 4.54
CA SER A 170 10.61 14.91 5.22
C SER A 170 10.09 16.07 4.36
N ASP A 171 10.78 16.38 3.26
CA ASP A 171 10.43 17.41 2.29
C ASP A 171 9.83 16.85 0.98
N ASP A 172 9.53 15.54 0.94
CA ASP A 172 9.04 14.81 -0.23
C ASP A 172 9.92 14.88 -1.49
N THR A 173 11.18 15.34 -1.40
CA THR A 173 12.08 15.44 -2.56
C THR A 173 12.76 14.12 -2.92
N LYS A 174 12.81 13.17 -1.99
CA LYS A 174 13.49 11.89 -2.16
C LYS A 174 12.62 10.73 -1.69
N LEU A 175 12.84 9.58 -2.31
CA LEU A 175 12.28 8.31 -1.90
C LEU A 175 13.40 7.33 -1.55
N TYR A 176 13.29 6.71 -0.39
CA TYR A 176 14.17 5.64 0.05
C TYR A 176 13.46 4.30 -0.08
N ILE A 177 14.09 3.34 -0.75
CA ILE A 177 13.59 1.97 -0.91
C ILE A 177 14.54 1.01 -0.20
N THR A 178 13.99 0.07 0.56
CA THR A 178 14.74 -0.92 1.33
C THR A 178 14.45 -2.34 0.86
N GLY A 179 15.39 -3.24 1.08
CA GLY A 179 15.33 -4.64 0.65
C GLY A 179 16.71 -5.30 0.82
N SER A 180 17.24 -5.91 -0.24
CA SER A 180 18.65 -6.38 -0.27
C SER A 180 19.66 -5.24 -0.12
N LYS A 181 19.28 -4.03 -0.56
CA LYS A 181 20.06 -2.80 -0.52
C LYS A 181 19.15 -1.64 -0.14
N ILE A 182 19.75 -0.49 0.14
CA ILE A 182 19.04 0.77 0.28
C ILE A 182 19.28 1.59 -0.98
N TRP A 183 18.20 2.05 -1.59
CA TRP A 183 18.21 2.93 -2.75
C TRP A 183 17.67 4.29 -2.33
N GLN A 184 18.30 5.36 -2.80
CA GLN A 184 17.80 6.73 -2.69
C GLN A 184 17.50 7.23 -4.09
N ILE A 185 16.29 7.77 -4.27
CA ILE A 185 15.79 8.25 -5.56
C ILE A 185 15.46 9.73 -5.38
N ASP A 186 16.02 10.58 -6.24
CA ASP A 186 15.63 11.99 -6.31
C ASP A 186 14.37 12.12 -7.17
N LEU A 187 13.28 12.59 -6.57
CA LEU A 187 11.99 12.71 -7.23
C LEU A 187 11.91 13.96 -8.13
N GLY A 188 12.77 14.96 -7.91
CA GLY A 188 12.86 16.14 -8.77
C GLY A 188 13.48 15.85 -10.14
N MET A 189 14.22 14.73 -10.26
CA MET A 189 14.77 14.26 -11.54
C MET A 189 13.79 13.42 -12.37
N LEU A 190 12.64 13.04 -11.79
CA LEU A 190 11.61 12.27 -12.48
C LEU A 190 10.69 13.14 -13.34
N ASP A 191 10.74 14.46 -13.19
CA ASP A 191 9.85 15.40 -13.86
C ASP A 191 10.54 16.08 -15.05
N THR A 192 10.20 15.64 -16.26
CA THR A 192 9.93 16.50 -17.44
C THR A 192 9.60 15.69 -18.71
N ALA A 193 9.93 14.39 -18.79
CA ALA A 193 9.77 13.62 -20.04
C ALA A 193 8.83 12.39 -19.98
N VAL A 194 8.42 11.93 -18.80
CA VAL A 194 7.68 10.64 -18.66
C VAL A 194 6.15 10.81 -18.52
N ILE A 195 5.65 12.05 -18.40
CA ILE A 195 4.21 12.33 -18.19
C ILE A 195 3.44 12.59 -19.50
N ASN A 196 4.11 12.72 -20.64
CA ASN A 196 3.42 12.72 -21.93
C ASN A 196 3.52 11.32 -22.54
N GLN A 197 2.45 10.54 -22.42
CA GLN A 197 2.23 9.38 -23.27
C GLN A 197 2.42 9.78 -24.75
N VAL A 198 3.10 8.93 -25.52
CA VAL A 198 3.04 8.94 -26.97
C VAL A 198 1.70 8.37 -27.42
#